data_AF-A0A820PNX6-F1
#
_entry.id   AF-A0A820PNX6-F1
#
_cell.length_a   1.000
_cell.length_b   1.000
_cell.length_c   1.000
_cell.angle_alpha   90.00
_cell.angle_beta   90.00
_cell.angle_gamma   90.00
#
_symmetry.space_group_name_H-M   'P 1'
#
loop_
_entity.id
_entity.type
_entity.pdbx_description
1 polymer ?
#
loop_
_entity_poly.entity_id
_entity_poly.type
_entity_poly.pdbx_seq_one_letter_code
_entity_poly.pdbx_strand_id
1 'polypeptide(L)'
;MLLVLCPIILEELVYALEKGGPCSAEHLRKRNFVDALKRQLHAQVLGKQHSAGGTESAAVVTFVKLCKSATYINNKDSNNVLFVMVQSVIGDLKLILFNPSKPFSRGQDKINVDLELMIEFFLACLRLNPHNNEVLRVCLNLSSPAMFHYVLVKALYRIITQKRLA
;
A
#
# COMPACT_ATOMS: atom_id res chain seq x y z
N MET A 1 -4.58 9.02 7.74
CA MET A 1 -4.87 9.68 6.46
C MET A 1 -6.31 10.17 6.51
N LEU A 2 -6.52 11.47 6.75
CA LEU A 2 -7.87 12.05 6.92
C LEU A 2 -8.69 12.03 5.62
N LEU A 3 -8.04 11.88 4.46
CA LEU A 3 -8.70 11.84 3.15
C LEU A 3 -9.76 10.72 3.05
N VAL A 4 -9.53 9.56 3.70
CA VAL A 4 -10.49 8.45 3.74
C VAL A 4 -11.78 8.83 4.49
N LEU A 5 -11.72 9.86 5.35
CA LEU A 5 -12.87 10.39 6.09
C LEU A 5 -13.65 11.44 5.30
N CYS A 6 -13.19 11.82 4.11
CA CYS A 6 -13.83 12.81 3.23
C CYS A 6 -14.20 12.15 1.87
N PRO A 7 -15.25 11.32 1.82
CA PRO A 7 -15.55 10.50 0.64
C PRO A 7 -15.80 11.33 -0.63
N ILE A 8 -16.47 12.48 -0.52
CA ILE A 8 -16.74 13.39 -1.64
C ILE A 8 -15.42 13.89 -2.27
N ILE A 9 -14.49 14.33 -1.43
CA ILE A 9 -13.19 14.83 -1.88
C ILE A 9 -12.39 13.68 -2.49
N LEU A 10 -12.38 12.52 -1.83
CA LEU A 10 -11.69 11.34 -2.36
C LEU A 10 -12.24 10.95 -3.74
N GLU A 11 -13.55 10.98 -3.92
CA GLU A 11 -14.21 10.64 -5.18
C GLU A 11 -13.78 11.56 -6.32
N GLU A 12 -13.82 12.88 -6.08
CA GLU A 12 -13.38 13.87 -7.05
C GLU A 12 -11.90 13.71 -7.40
N LEU A 13 -11.04 13.49 -6.40
CA LEU A 13 -9.60 13.31 -6.63
C LEU A 13 -9.31 12.07 -7.46
N VAL A 14 -9.94 10.94 -7.15
CA VAL A 14 -9.74 9.69 -7.89
C VAL A 14 -10.35 9.79 -9.29
N TYR A 15 -11.50 10.45 -9.44
CA TYR A 15 -12.07 10.70 -10.77
C TYR A 15 -11.12 11.54 -11.64
N ALA A 16 -10.51 12.57 -11.08
CA ALA A 16 -9.54 13.40 -11.78
C ALA A 16 -8.23 12.64 -12.11
N LEU A 17 -7.71 11.83 -11.18
CA LEU A 17 -6.43 11.13 -11.34
C LEU A 17 -6.53 9.88 -12.21
N GLU A 18 -7.57 9.07 -12.04
CA GLU A 18 -7.69 7.77 -12.70
C GLU A 18 -8.55 7.82 -13.96
N LYS A 19 -9.52 8.74 -14.04
CA LYS A 19 -10.44 8.86 -15.17
C LYS A 19 -10.28 10.15 -15.98
N GLY A 20 -9.33 11.01 -15.63
CA GLY A 20 -9.07 12.27 -16.34
C GLY A 20 -10.17 13.32 -16.20
N GLY A 21 -11.00 13.20 -15.17
CA GLY A 21 -12.11 14.13 -14.92
C GLY A 21 -11.69 15.52 -14.40
N PRO A 22 -12.63 16.48 -14.35
CA PRO A 22 -12.41 17.78 -13.73
C PRO A 22 -12.12 17.67 -12.22
N CYS A 23 -11.37 18.65 -11.71
CA CYS A 23 -11.11 18.85 -10.29
C CYS A 23 -11.29 20.34 -9.97
N SER A 24 -12.03 20.64 -8.91
CA SER A 24 -12.25 21.98 -8.38
C SER A 24 -10.94 22.63 -7.95
N ALA A 25 -10.91 23.96 -8.04
CA ALA A 25 -9.73 24.76 -7.67
C ALA A 25 -9.33 24.57 -6.20
N GLU A 26 -10.32 24.40 -5.31
CA GLU A 26 -10.10 24.14 -3.88
C GLU A 26 -9.37 22.80 -3.64
N HIS A 27 -9.60 21.80 -4.49
CA HIS A 27 -9.03 20.46 -4.34
C HIS A 27 -7.77 20.22 -5.17
N LEU A 28 -7.39 21.16 -6.04
CA LEU A 28 -6.22 21.01 -6.93
C LEU A 28 -4.92 20.75 -6.16
N ARG A 29 -4.72 21.41 -5.01
CA ARG A 29 -3.54 21.16 -4.15
C ARG A 29 -3.52 19.74 -3.60
N LYS A 30 -4.67 19.21 -3.18
CA LYS A 30 -4.81 17.83 -2.67
C LYS A 30 -4.57 16.83 -3.81
N ARG A 31 -5.11 17.10 -5.00
CA ARG A 31 -4.89 16.30 -6.22
C ARG A 31 -3.42 16.21 -6.57
N ASN A 32 -2.73 17.34 -6.67
CA ASN A 32 -1.33 17.39 -7.05
C ASN A 32 -0.43 16.69 -6.03
N PHE A 33 -0.76 16.80 -4.73
CA PHE A 33 -0.06 16.05 -3.69
C PHE A 33 -0.21 14.53 -3.87
N VAL A 34 -1.43 14.05 -4.10
CA VAL A 34 -1.68 12.62 -4.33
C VAL A 34 -1.02 12.13 -5.63
N ASP A 35 -1.08 12.91 -6.71
CA ASP A 35 -0.38 12.61 -7.97
C ASP A 35 1.14 12.52 -7.77
N ALA A 36 1.72 13.45 -7.02
CA ALA A 36 3.14 13.45 -6.70
C ALA A 36 3.54 12.18 -5.93
N LEU A 37 2.74 11.75 -4.93
CA LEU A 37 2.99 10.51 -4.21
C LEU A 37 2.91 9.29 -5.15
N LYS A 38 1.93 9.24 -6.06
CA LYS A 38 1.82 8.15 -7.05
C LYS A 38 3.04 8.09 -7.96
N ARG A 39 3.48 9.25 -8.48
CA ARG A 39 4.68 9.34 -9.33
C ARG A 39 5.94 8.91 -8.59
N GLN A 40 6.08 9.30 -7.32
CA GLN A 40 7.21 8.86 -6.48
C GLN A 40 7.21 7.35 -6.26
N LEU A 41 6.04 6.76 -5.98
CA LEU A 41 5.91 5.32 -5.85
C LEU A 41 6.35 4.60 -7.14
N HIS A 42 5.87 5.05 -8.28
CA HIS A 42 6.21 4.46 -9.57
C HIS A 42 7.71 4.62 -9.91
N ALA A 43 8.29 5.78 -9.62
CA ALA A 43 9.72 6.02 -9.82
C ALA A 43 10.59 5.07 -8.98
N GLN A 44 10.12 4.67 -7.80
CA GLN A 44 10.80 3.71 -6.93
C GLN A 44 10.81 2.30 -7.53
N VAL A 45 9.72 1.87 -8.18
CA VAL A 45 9.67 0.58 -8.90
C VAL A 45 10.73 0.51 -10.00
N LEU A 46 10.91 1.61 -10.74
CA LEU A 46 11.86 1.69 -11.86
C LEU A 46 13.34 1.75 -11.41
N GLY A 47 13.61 1.75 -10.11
CA GLY A 47 14.97 1.84 -9.57
C GLY A 47 15.69 3.16 -9.88
N LYS A 48 14.94 4.18 -10.37
CA LYS A 48 15.48 5.48 -10.80
C LYS A 48 15.85 6.41 -9.63
N GLN A 49 15.60 6.00 -8.39
CA GLN A 49 15.90 6.78 -7.19
C GLN A 49 16.46 5.86 -6.10
N HIS A 50 17.49 6.34 -5.39
CA HIS A 50 18.14 5.62 -4.30
C HIS A 50 17.28 5.65 -3.04
N SER A 51 17.26 4.54 -2.31
CA SER A 51 16.52 4.26 -1.06
C SER A 51 16.96 5.09 0.16
N ALA A 52 17.39 6.35 -0.04
CA ALA A 52 17.97 7.22 0.97
C ALA A 52 17.36 8.63 0.92
N GLY A 53 16.04 8.74 1.05
CA GLY A 53 15.34 10.02 1.14
C GLY A 53 14.00 9.92 1.88
N GLY A 54 13.80 10.74 2.92
CA GLY A 54 12.65 10.66 3.82
C GLY A 54 11.26 10.85 3.19
N THR A 55 11.17 11.43 1.99
CA THR A 55 9.92 11.67 1.25
C THR A 55 9.45 10.46 0.44
N GLU A 56 10.35 9.65 -0.11
CA GLU A 56 10.01 8.46 -0.92
C GLU A 56 9.39 7.36 -0.07
N SER A 57 9.89 7.23 1.15
CA SER A 57 9.26 6.43 2.20
C SER A 57 7.81 6.85 2.47
N ALA A 58 7.47 8.13 2.31
CA ALA A 58 6.15 8.63 2.68
C ALA A 58 5.08 8.14 1.70
N ALA A 59 5.42 8.01 0.40
CA ALA A 59 4.52 7.45 -0.60
C ALA A 59 4.17 5.98 -0.28
N VAL A 60 5.18 5.14 -0.04
CA VAL A 60 4.97 3.72 0.33
C VAL A 60 4.11 3.61 1.59
N VAL A 61 4.47 4.33 2.65
CA VAL A 61 3.70 4.32 3.90
C VAL A 61 2.25 4.77 3.67
N THR A 62 2.06 5.86 2.92
CA THR A 62 0.73 6.40 2.64
C THR A 62 -0.14 5.38 1.92
N PHE A 63 0.36 4.76 0.85
CA PHE A 63 -0.43 3.81 0.07
C PHE A 63 -0.63 2.47 0.78
N VAL A 64 0.30 2.01 1.63
CA VAL A 64 0.05 0.85 2.52
C VAL A 64 -1.07 1.16 3.51
N LYS A 65 -1.07 2.35 4.13
CA LYS A 65 -2.16 2.77 5.02
C LYS A 65 -3.48 2.91 4.27
N LEU A 66 -3.44 3.30 2.99
CA LEU A 66 -4.62 3.33 2.13
C LEU A 66 -5.16 1.92 1.82
N CYS A 67 -4.29 0.97 1.46
CA CYS A 67 -4.65 -0.44 1.31
C CYS A 67 -5.27 -1.00 2.59
N LYS A 68 -4.66 -0.74 3.75
CA LYS A 68 -5.21 -1.13 5.06
C LYS A 68 -6.59 -0.52 5.29
N SER A 69 -6.77 0.77 4.98
CA SER A 69 -8.06 1.46 5.12
C SER A 69 -9.15 0.81 4.26
N ALA A 70 -8.80 0.42 3.03
CA ALA A 70 -9.73 -0.27 2.12
C ALA A 70 -10.20 -1.63 2.66
N THR A 71 -9.44 -2.28 3.55
CA THR A 71 -9.88 -3.54 4.19
C THR A 71 -11.06 -3.38 5.17
N TYR A 72 -11.38 -2.14 5.56
CA TYR A 72 -12.53 -1.85 6.43
C TYR A 72 -13.80 -1.53 5.63
N ILE A 73 -13.72 -1.43 4.31
CA ILE A 73 -14.88 -1.22 3.45
C ILE A 73 -15.46 -2.59 3.07
N ASN A 74 -16.79 -2.69 3.04
CA ASN A 74 -17.49 -3.90 2.65
C ASN A 74 -17.13 -4.27 1.20
N ASN A 75 -16.72 -5.50 0.96
CA ASN A 75 -16.36 -6.00 -0.37
C ASN A 75 -17.54 -6.01 -1.36
N LYS A 76 -18.78 -5.93 -0.88
CA LYS A 76 -19.98 -5.73 -1.72
C LYS A 76 -20.06 -4.34 -2.34
N ASP A 77 -19.37 -3.35 -1.79
CA ASP A 77 -19.24 -2.00 -2.35
C ASP A 77 -18.06 -1.93 -3.31
N SER A 78 -18.06 -2.78 -4.34
CA SER A 78 -16.94 -2.87 -5.31
C SER A 78 -16.73 -1.59 -6.10
N ASN A 79 -17.74 -0.72 -6.18
CA ASN A 79 -17.67 0.59 -6.82
C ASN A 79 -17.05 1.66 -5.93
N ASN A 80 -16.71 1.33 -4.68
CA ASN A 80 -16.10 2.30 -3.78
C ASN A 80 -14.82 2.88 -4.38
N VAL A 81 -14.77 4.20 -4.44
CA VAL A 81 -13.69 4.93 -5.09
C VAL A 81 -12.32 4.68 -4.45
N LEU A 82 -12.29 4.29 -3.17
CA LEU A 82 -11.07 3.87 -2.50
C LEU A 82 -10.45 2.62 -3.13
N PHE A 83 -11.28 1.66 -3.59
CA PHE A 83 -10.77 0.47 -4.26
C PHE A 83 -10.11 0.82 -5.59
N VAL A 84 -10.68 1.74 -6.37
CA VAL A 84 -10.07 2.22 -7.63
C VAL A 84 -8.67 2.78 -7.35
N MET A 85 -8.55 3.64 -6.34
CA MET A 85 -7.27 4.22 -5.93
C MET A 85 -6.26 3.15 -5.51
N VAL A 86 -6.68 2.20 -4.66
CA VAL A 86 -5.81 1.13 -4.17
C VAL A 86 -5.34 0.20 -5.30
N GLN A 87 -6.23 -0.18 -6.22
CA GLN A 87 -5.87 -1.03 -7.36
C GLN A 87 -4.81 -0.38 -8.25
N SER A 88 -4.81 0.95 -8.37
CA SER A 88 -3.82 1.68 -9.17
C SER A 88 -2.39 1.63 -8.60
N VAL A 89 -2.21 1.28 -7.32
CA VAL A 89 -0.89 1.31 -6.64
C VAL A 89 -0.47 -0.03 -6.03
N ILE A 90 -1.38 -1.00 -5.91
CA ILE A 90 -1.10 -2.27 -5.21
C ILE A 90 0.01 -3.10 -5.88
N GLY A 91 0.09 -3.05 -7.21
CA GLY A 91 1.15 -3.72 -7.98
C GLY A 91 2.53 -3.16 -7.64
N ASP A 92 2.68 -1.84 -7.71
CA ASP A 92 3.92 -1.14 -7.38
C ASP A 92 4.35 -1.41 -5.93
N LEU A 93 3.41 -1.40 -4.99
CA LEU A 93 3.69 -1.73 -3.58
C LEU A 93 4.21 -3.16 -3.40
N LYS A 94 3.66 -4.15 -4.12
CA LYS A 94 4.19 -5.53 -4.08
C LYS A 94 5.63 -5.57 -4.56
N LEU A 95 5.91 -4.92 -5.68
CA LEU A 95 7.26 -4.85 -6.28
C LEU A 95 8.25 -4.10 -5.41
N ILE A 96 7.81 -3.14 -4.60
CA ILE A 96 8.70 -2.39 -3.70
C ILE A 96 8.93 -3.16 -2.40
N LEU A 97 7.86 -3.61 -1.75
CA LEU A 97 7.93 -4.17 -0.40
C LEU A 97 8.44 -5.62 -0.39
N PHE A 98 8.16 -6.40 -1.44
CA PHE A 98 8.46 -7.83 -1.51
C PHE A 98 9.38 -8.16 -2.69
N ASN A 99 10.42 -7.35 -2.92
CA ASN A 99 11.47 -7.63 -3.88
C ASN A 99 12.60 -8.45 -3.24
N PRO A 100 12.80 -9.72 -3.62
CA PRO A 100 13.87 -10.55 -3.04
C PRO A 100 15.28 -10.04 -3.37
N SER A 101 15.46 -9.42 -4.53
CA SER A 101 16.76 -8.92 -5.01
C SER A 101 17.16 -7.61 -4.35
N LYS A 102 16.18 -6.81 -3.90
CA LYS A 102 16.41 -5.54 -3.20
C LYS A 102 15.35 -5.34 -2.12
N PRO A 103 15.50 -5.98 -0.95
CA PRO A 103 14.49 -5.92 0.10
C PRO A 103 14.26 -4.49 0.57
N PHE A 104 13.01 -4.15 0.85
CA PHE A 104 12.65 -2.82 1.33
C PHE A 104 13.31 -2.52 2.67
N SER A 105 14.01 -1.39 2.75
CA SER A 105 14.61 -0.88 3.97
C SER A 105 14.78 0.64 3.87
N ARG A 106 14.46 1.35 4.95
CA ARG A 106 14.61 2.80 5.09
C ARG A 106 15.76 3.22 6.02
N GLY A 107 16.61 2.27 6.40
CA GLY A 107 17.68 2.45 7.38
C GLY A 107 17.57 1.45 8.53
N GLN A 108 18.70 1.15 9.17
CA GLN A 108 18.75 0.19 10.27
C GLN A 108 17.92 0.63 11.48
N ASP A 109 17.81 1.94 11.72
CA ASP A 109 16.99 2.54 12.78
C ASP A 109 15.49 2.30 12.59
N LYS A 110 15.04 1.97 11.37
CA LYS A 110 13.63 1.80 11.01
C LYS A 110 13.21 0.37 10.75
N ILE A 111 14.10 -0.60 10.93
CA ILE A 111 13.85 -2.01 10.57
C ILE A 111 12.54 -2.56 11.16
N ASN A 112 12.25 -2.29 12.44
CA ASN A 112 11.02 -2.75 13.08
C ASN A 112 9.78 -2.07 12.48
N VAL A 113 9.88 -0.79 12.14
CA VAL A 113 8.78 -0.04 11.51
C VAL A 113 8.54 -0.52 10.09
N ASP A 114 9.60 -0.89 9.37
CA ASP A 114 9.53 -1.45 8.01
C ASP A 114 8.88 -2.83 8.01
N LEU A 115 9.28 -3.70 8.93
CA LEU A 115 8.67 -5.01 9.11
C LEU A 115 7.18 -4.89 9.44
N GLU A 116 6.82 -3.99 10.34
CA GLU A 116 5.41 -3.71 10.67
C GLU A 116 4.60 -3.22 9.46
N LEU A 117 5.19 -2.34 8.65
CA LEU A 117 4.56 -1.85 7.41
C LEU A 117 4.35 -3.00 6.40
N MET A 118 5.33 -3.88 6.25
CA MET A 118 5.23 -5.05 5.37
C MET A 118 4.17 -6.05 5.86
N ILE A 119 4.07 -6.28 7.18
CA ILE A 119 3.01 -7.11 7.78
C ILE A 119 1.64 -6.49 7.50
N GLU A 120 1.47 -5.18 7.70
CA GLU A 120 0.22 -4.50 7.40
C GLU A 120 -0.17 -4.62 5.92
N PHE A 121 0.78 -4.47 5.01
CA PHE A 121 0.54 -4.62 3.58
C PHE A 121 0.18 -6.06 3.20
N PHE A 122 0.90 -7.05 3.73
CA PHE A 122 0.59 -8.47 3.53
C PHE A 122 -0.86 -8.80 3.93
N LEU A 123 -1.26 -8.34 5.12
CA LEU A 123 -2.63 -8.51 5.60
C LEU A 123 -3.65 -7.78 4.72
N ALA A 124 -3.30 -6.61 4.20
CA ALA A 124 -4.15 -5.88 3.27
C ALA A 124 -4.35 -6.64 1.96
N CYS A 125 -3.30 -7.21 1.37
CA CYS A 125 -3.40 -8.03 0.17
C CYS A 125 -4.38 -9.20 0.35
N LEU A 126 -4.25 -9.95 1.45
CA LEU A 126 -5.13 -11.09 1.73
C LEU A 126 -6.59 -10.68 1.95
N ARG A 127 -6.84 -9.53 2.56
CA ARG A 127 -8.21 -9.04 2.82
C ARG A 127 -8.86 -8.44 1.58
N LEU A 128 -8.10 -7.73 0.75
CA LEU A 128 -8.60 -7.09 -0.47
C LEU A 128 -8.83 -8.10 -1.58
N ASN A 129 -7.96 -9.11 -1.72
CA ASN A 129 -8.10 -10.15 -2.71
C ASN A 129 -7.54 -11.48 -2.15
N PRO A 130 -8.35 -12.28 -1.44
CA PRO A 130 -7.90 -13.52 -0.81
C PRO A 130 -7.44 -14.57 -1.82
N HIS A 131 -7.82 -14.45 -3.08
CA HIS A 131 -7.40 -15.37 -4.15
C HIS A 131 -6.05 -14.99 -4.76
N ASN A 132 -5.58 -13.74 -4.59
CA ASN A 132 -4.25 -13.35 -5.05
C ASN A 132 -3.20 -13.70 -4.00
N ASN A 133 -2.37 -14.69 -4.32
CA ASN A 133 -1.37 -15.29 -3.46
C ASN A 133 0.08 -14.94 -3.88
N GLU A 134 0.29 -13.91 -4.70
CA GLU A 134 1.65 -13.52 -5.14
C GLU A 134 2.59 -13.22 -3.97
N VAL A 135 2.16 -12.37 -3.03
CA VAL A 135 2.98 -12.00 -1.86
C VAL A 135 3.24 -13.23 -0.97
N LEU A 136 2.23 -14.09 -0.81
CA LEU A 136 2.36 -15.34 -0.06
C LEU A 136 3.42 -16.26 -0.69
N ARG A 137 3.40 -16.42 -2.02
CA ARG A 137 4.40 -17.23 -2.75
C ARG A 137 5.82 -16.69 -2.56
N VAL A 138 6.01 -15.37 -2.64
CA VAL A 138 7.31 -14.74 -2.40
C VAL A 138 7.81 -15.06 -0.98
N CYS A 139 6.95 -14.94 0.03
CA CYS A 139 7.36 -15.20 1.42
C CYS A 139 7.55 -16.69 1.75
N LEU A 140 6.99 -17.61 0.97
CA LEU A 140 7.17 -19.06 1.14
C LEU A 140 8.41 -19.60 0.43
N ASN A 141 8.95 -18.88 -0.56
CA ASN A 141 10.13 -19.33 -1.28
C ASN A 141 11.35 -19.37 -0.35
N LEU A 142 11.96 -20.55 -0.18
CA LEU A 142 13.11 -20.79 0.72
C LEU A 142 14.36 -19.98 0.36
N SER A 143 14.45 -19.49 -0.87
CA SER A 143 15.54 -18.60 -1.31
C SER A 143 15.28 -17.13 -1.01
N SER A 144 14.10 -16.78 -0.47
CA SER A 144 13.77 -15.40 -0.11
C SER A 144 14.52 -14.93 1.14
N PRO A 145 14.73 -13.62 1.30
CA PRO A 145 15.29 -13.04 2.51
C PRO A 145 14.53 -13.46 3.78
N ALA A 146 15.27 -13.71 4.88
CA ALA A 146 14.71 -14.14 6.16
C ALA A 146 13.60 -13.20 6.71
N MET A 147 13.69 -11.91 6.42
CA MET A 147 12.66 -10.93 6.79
C MET A 147 11.28 -11.24 6.17
N PHE A 148 11.22 -11.83 4.97
CA PHE A 148 9.92 -12.18 4.35
C PHE A 148 9.28 -13.37 5.07
N HIS A 149 10.08 -14.34 5.51
CA HIS A 149 9.59 -15.43 6.36
C HIS A 149 9.09 -14.92 7.72
N TYR A 150 9.80 -13.95 8.32
CA TYR A 150 9.32 -13.29 9.54
C TYR A 150 7.98 -12.59 9.33
N VAL A 151 7.84 -11.82 8.24
CA VAL A 151 6.58 -11.14 7.87
C VAL A 151 5.46 -12.16 7.69
N LEU A 152 5.71 -13.28 7.01
CA LEU A 152 4.73 -14.35 6.84
C LEU A 152 4.24 -14.90 8.19
N VAL A 153 5.17 -15.34 9.05
CA VAL A 153 4.83 -15.92 10.35
C VAL A 153 4.05 -14.93 11.20
N LYS A 154 4.48 -13.66 11.26
CA LYS A 154 3.80 -12.62 12.02
C LYS A 154 2.42 -12.26 11.44
N ALA A 155 2.28 -12.21 10.13
CA ALA A 155 0.99 -11.95 9.49
C ALA A 155 0.00 -13.09 9.76
N LEU A 156 0.42 -14.34 9.60
CA LEU A 156 -0.42 -15.51 9.92
C LEU A 156 -0.81 -15.53 11.40
N TYR A 157 0.16 -15.27 12.30
CA TYR A 157 -0.12 -15.14 13.72
C TYR A 157 -1.17 -14.05 14.02
N ARG A 158 -1.10 -12.89 13.36
CA ARG A 158 -2.12 -11.85 13.49
C ARG A 158 -3.49 -12.30 12.97
N ILE A 159 -3.55 -13.02 11.86
CA ILE A 159 -4.83 -13.51 11.32
C ILE A 159 -5.52 -14.44 12.33
N ILE A 160 -4.77 -15.36 12.95
CA ILE A 160 -5.35 -16.34 13.88
C ILE A 160 -5.67 -15.75 15.26
N THR A 161 -4.95 -14.71 15.69
CA THR A 161 -5.15 -14.10 17.03
C THR A 161 -6.04 -12.87 17.02
N GLN A 162 -6.23 -12.23 15.87
CA GLN A 162 -7.04 -11.03 15.77
C GLN A 162 -8.52 -11.38 16.01
N LYS A 163 -9.07 -10.83 17.08
CA LYS A 163 -10.51 -10.88 17.35
C LYS A 163 -11.24 -10.17 16.19
N ARG A 164 -12.27 -10.84 15.66
CA ARG A 164 -13.18 -10.19 14.71
C ARG A 164 -13.93 -9.08 15.46
N LEU A 165 -14.19 -7.96 14.79
CA LEU A 165 -15.11 -6.98 15.33
C LEU A 165 -16.46 -7.68 15.50
N ALA A 166 -16.97 -7.69 16.74
CA ALA A 166 -18.26 -8.25 17.11
C ALA A 166 -19.39 -7.29 16.71
#